data_AF-F0T9W8-F1
#
_entry.id   AF-F0T9W8-F1
#
_cell.length_a   1.000
_cell.length_b   1.000
_cell.length_c   1.000
_cell.angle_alpha   90.00
_cell.angle_beta   90.00
_cell.angle_gamma   90.00
#
_symmetry.space_group_name_H-M   'P 1'
#
loop_
_entity.id
_entity.type
_entity.pdbx_description
1 polymer ?
#
loop_
_entity_poly.entity_id
_entity_poly.type
_entity_poly.pdbx_seq_one_letter_code
_entity_poly.pdbx_strand_id
1 'polypeptide(L)'
;MNITTPPKKELMNRSLSTITINIGKSKINDNVIDEIKRQLKENEVVKLRFSKGISAEKQNYITEIIEKSNSKLIDFRGNVAVIFKQRRGK
;
A
#
# COMPACT_ATOMS: atom_id res chain seq x y z
N MET A 1 11.77 -21.45 2.29
CA MET A 1 11.58 -20.62 3.50
C MET A 1 10.13 -20.17 3.54
N ASN A 2 9.36 -20.63 4.52
CA ASN A 2 7.96 -20.21 4.68
C ASN A 2 7.95 -18.76 5.17
N ILE A 3 7.81 -17.83 4.24
CA ILE A 3 7.63 -16.40 4.53
C ILE A 3 6.22 -16.19 5.08
N THR A 4 6.04 -16.35 6.38
CA THR A 4 4.78 -16.11 7.08
C THR A 4 4.51 -14.60 7.09
N THR A 5 3.50 -14.16 6.33
CA THR A 5 2.98 -12.79 6.44
C THR A 5 2.46 -12.58 7.87
N PRO A 6 2.81 -11.48 8.56
CA PRO A 6 2.32 -11.23 9.91
C PRO A 6 0.78 -11.20 9.95
N PRO A 7 0.15 -11.53 11.10
CA PRO A 7 -1.30 -11.50 11.23
C PRO A 7 -1.89 -10.15 10.85
N LYS A 8 -3.07 -10.15 10.22
CA LYS A 8 -3.78 -8.92 9.81
C LYS A 8 -3.88 -7.90 10.95
N LYS A 9 -4.18 -8.34 12.17
CA LYS A 9 -4.30 -7.46 13.35
C LYS A 9 -3.00 -6.70 13.64
N GLU A 10 -1.86 -7.36 13.52
CA GLU A 10 -0.54 -6.74 13.74
C GLU A 10 -0.22 -5.72 12.63
N LEU A 11 -0.43 -6.10 11.37
CA LEU A 11 -0.24 -5.20 10.23
C LEU A 11 -1.13 -3.96 10.31
N MET A 12 -2.37 -4.12 10.79
CA MET A 12 -3.27 -2.99 11.04
C MET A 12 -2.76 -2.10 12.18
N ASN A 13 -2.24 -2.66 13.27
CA ASN A 13 -1.65 -1.88 14.35
C ASN A 13 -0.43 -1.07 13.86
N ARG A 14 0.49 -1.71 13.11
CA ARG A 14 1.62 -1.05 12.46
C ARG A 14 1.19 0.06 11.49
N SER A 15 0.07 -0.13 10.80
CA SER A 15 -0.46 0.87 9.88
C SER A 15 -0.90 2.17 10.58
N LEU A 16 -1.16 2.16 11.89
CA LEU A 16 -1.55 3.37 12.61
C LEU A 16 -0.44 4.43 12.60
N SER A 17 0.81 3.98 12.76
CA SER A 17 2.00 4.86 12.82
C SER A 17 2.75 4.98 11.48
N THR A 18 2.31 4.30 10.43
CA THR A 18 2.96 4.40 9.11
C THR A 18 2.49 5.60 8.28
N ILE A 19 3.30 5.96 7.30
CA ILE A 19 3.03 7.04 6.36
C ILE A 19 1.80 6.76 5.50
N THR A 20 1.10 7.84 5.13
CA THR A 20 -0.03 7.80 4.20
C THR A 20 0.36 8.47 2.90
N ILE A 21 0.27 7.75 1.79
CA ILE A 21 0.44 8.29 0.43
C ILE A 21 -0.93 8.64 -0.12
N ASN A 22 -1.11 9.90 -0.55
CA ASN A 22 -2.37 10.37 -1.13
C ASN A 22 -2.38 10.14 -2.64
N ILE A 23 -3.37 9.38 -3.12
CA ILE A 23 -3.61 9.11 -4.54
C ILE A 23 -4.68 10.09 -5.02
N GLY A 24 -4.29 10.96 -5.94
CA GLY A 24 -5.12 12.04 -6.49
C GLY A 24 -5.64 11.76 -7.90
N LYS A 25 -6.19 12.79 -8.55
CA LYS A 25 -6.72 12.73 -9.92
C LYS A 25 -5.64 12.57 -10.99
N SER A 26 -4.38 12.90 -10.68
CA SER A 26 -3.25 12.82 -11.62
C SER A 26 -2.81 11.37 -11.95
N LYS A 27 -3.63 10.38 -11.58
CA LYS A 27 -3.40 8.94 -11.77
C LYS A 27 -2.12 8.44 -11.08
N ILE A 28 -1.87 7.14 -11.22
CA ILE A 28 -0.64 6.50 -10.80
C ILE A 28 0.38 6.68 -11.93
N ASN A 29 1.53 7.27 -11.59
CA ASN A 29 2.69 7.32 -12.47
C ASN A 29 3.88 6.64 -11.80
N ASP A 30 4.99 6.50 -12.53
CA ASP A 30 6.15 5.77 -12.04
C ASP A 30 6.77 6.40 -10.79
N ASN A 31 6.74 7.74 -10.67
CA ASN A 31 7.21 8.45 -9.48
C ASN A 31 6.41 8.06 -8.23
N VAL A 32 5.08 7.94 -8.34
CA VAL A 32 4.22 7.49 -7.24
C VAL A 32 4.52 6.03 -6.88
N ILE A 33 4.72 5.17 -7.88
CA ILE A 33 5.06 3.77 -7.66
C ILE A 33 6.42 3.61 -6.95
N ASP A 34 7.42 4.39 -7.35
CA ASP A 34 8.75 4.33 -6.75
C ASP A 34 8.75 4.86 -5.31
N GLU A 35 7.96 5.90 -5.02
CA GLU A 35 7.75 6.35 -3.65
C GLU A 35 7.07 5.26 -2.80
N ILE A 36 6.04 4.60 -3.33
CA ILE A 36 5.38 3.47 -2.63
C ILE A 36 6.40 2.36 -2.35
N LYS A 37 7.23 1.98 -3.34
CA LYS A 37 8.28 0.95 -3.16
C LYS A 37 9.30 1.36 -2.09
N ARG A 38 9.71 2.64 -2.07
CA ARG A 38 10.63 3.18 -1.06
C ARG A 38 10.03 3.05 0.34
N GLN A 39 8.80 3.53 0.52
CA GLN A 39 8.10 3.48 1.81
C GLN A 39 7.83 2.04 2.29
N LEU A 40 7.50 1.13 1.37
CA LEU A 40 7.37 -0.30 1.68
C LEU A 40 8.71 -0.92 2.08
N LYS A 41 9.84 -0.50 1.51
CA LYS A 41 11.16 -1.01 1.90
C LYS A 41 11.56 -0.59 3.32
N GLU A 42 11.18 0.63 3.71
CA GLU A 42 11.50 1.20 5.02
C GLU A 42 10.55 0.73 6.12
N ASN A 43 9.25 0.71 5.85
CA ASN A 43 8.20 0.51 6.87
C ASN A 43 7.48 -0.84 6.77
N GLU A 44 7.65 -1.58 5.66
CA GLU A 44 6.92 -2.77 5.23
C GLU A 44 5.40 -2.59 5.04
N VAL A 45 4.78 -1.65 5.75
CA VAL A 45 3.35 -1.32 5.70
C VAL A 45 3.18 0.12 5.24
N VAL A 46 2.28 0.36 4.29
CA VAL A 46 1.96 1.71 3.79
C VAL A 46 0.45 1.87 3.70
N LYS A 47 -0.04 3.07 4.05
CA LYS A 47 -1.43 3.48 3.82
C LYS A 47 -1.55 4.24 2.50
N LEU A 48 -2.49 3.86 1.65
CA LEU A 48 -2.83 4.57 0.42
C LEU A 48 -4.19 5.24 0.62
N ARG A 49 -4.25 6.57 0.59
CA ARG A 49 -5.49 7.34 0.72
C ARG A 49 -5.93 7.87 -0.64
N PHE A 50 -7.09 7.44 -1.09
CA PHE A 50 -7.69 7.85 -2.37
C PHE A 50 -8.53 9.11 -2.20
N SER A 51 -8.32 10.08 -3.08
CA SER A 51 -9.12 11.31 -3.12
C SER A 51 -10.58 11.03 -3.52
N LYS A 52 -11.52 11.89 -3.14
CA LYS A 52 -12.96 11.68 -3.42
C LYS A 52 -13.28 11.51 -4.92
N GLY A 53 -12.51 12.16 -5.79
CA GLY A 53 -12.73 12.16 -7.24
C GLY A 53 -12.32 10.89 -8.00
N ILE A 54 -11.75 9.88 -7.35
CA ILE A 54 -11.28 8.64 -8.00
C ILE A 54 -12.04 7.40 -7.51
N SER A 55 -13.26 7.56 -7.01
CA SER A 55 -13.99 6.50 -6.31
C SER A 55 -14.29 5.26 -7.15
N ALA A 56 -14.53 5.41 -8.45
CA ALA A 56 -14.78 4.30 -9.36
C ALA A 56 -13.50 3.50 -9.70
N GLU A 57 -12.32 4.13 -9.63
CA GLU A 57 -11.05 3.56 -10.06
C GLU A 57 -10.20 3.02 -8.90
N LYS A 58 -10.65 3.17 -7.65
CA LYS A 58 -9.85 2.80 -6.46
C LYS A 58 -9.34 1.37 -6.52
N GLN A 59 -10.20 0.41 -6.91
CA GLN A 59 -9.81 -1.00 -6.98
C GLN A 59 -8.76 -1.23 -8.07
N ASN A 60 -8.92 -0.61 -9.25
CA ASN A 60 -7.94 -0.70 -10.34
C ASN A 60 -6.58 -0.16 -9.92
N TYR A 61 -6.58 0.99 -9.25
CA TYR A 61 -5.36 1.58 -8.70
C TYR A 61 -4.73 0.71 -7.62
N ILE A 62 -5.53 0.12 -6.72
CA ILE A 62 -4.99 -0.81 -5.73
C ILE A 62 -4.33 -2.01 -6.42
N THR A 63 -4.99 -2.62 -7.40
CA THR A 63 -4.47 -3.75 -8.19
C THR A 63 -3.17 -3.37 -8.90
N GLU A 64 -3.14 -2.24 -9.60
CA GLU A 64 -1.95 -1.78 -10.30
C GLU A 64 -0.78 -1.54 -9.34
N ILE A 65 -1.04 -0.94 -8.17
CA ILE A 65 -0.01 -0.70 -7.15
C ILE A 65 0.53 -2.03 -6.65
N ILE A 66 -0.33 -2.95 -6.21
CA ILE A 66 0.14 -4.21 -5.60
C ILE A 66 0.97 -5.03 -6.57
N GLU A 67 0.61 -5.03 -7.86
CA GLU A 67 1.36 -5.69 -8.93
C GLU A 67 2.73 -5.00 -9.13
N LYS A 68 2.75 -3.69 -9.36
CA LYS A 68 3.98 -2.94 -9.64
C LYS A 68 4.94 -2.86 -8.45
N SER A 69 4.44 -2.86 -7.20
CA SER A 69 5.27 -2.87 -5.99
C SER A 69 5.57 -4.26 -5.47
N ASN A 70 4.97 -5.32 -6.02
CA ASN A 70 5.05 -6.69 -5.53
C ASN A 70 4.74 -6.76 -4.02
N SER A 71 3.57 -6.25 -3.67
CA SER A 71 3.05 -6.15 -2.30
C SER A 71 1.68 -6.81 -2.21
N LYS A 72 1.13 -6.91 -1.00
CA LYS A 72 -0.18 -7.51 -0.73
C LYS A 72 -1.13 -6.46 -0.15
N LEU A 73 -2.40 -6.50 -0.57
CA LEU A 73 -3.46 -5.78 0.12
C LEU A 73 -3.80 -6.48 1.43
N ILE A 74 -3.78 -5.74 2.53
CA ILE A 74 -4.12 -6.25 3.87
C ILE A 74 -5.57 -5.88 4.22
N ASP A 75 -5.95 -4.66 3.90
CA ASP A 75 -7.27 -4.14 4.19
C ASP A 75 -7.61 -2.95 3.30
N PHE A 76 -8.90 -2.75 3.03
CA PHE A 76 -9.40 -1.59 2.32
C PHE A 76 -10.73 -1.14 2.92
N ARG A 77 -10.79 0.11 3.41
CA ARG A 77 -11.98 0.68 4.05
C ARG A 77 -12.19 2.13 3.60
N GLY A 78 -13.36 2.39 3.03
CA GLY A 78 -13.78 3.70 2.53
C GLY A 78 -12.89 4.24 1.41
N ASN A 79 -11.86 5.00 1.77
CA ASN A 79 -10.89 5.54 0.84
C ASN A 79 -9.44 5.28 1.25
N VAL A 80 -9.18 4.36 2.18
CA VAL A 80 -7.82 4.00 2.59
C VAL A 80 -7.59 2.51 2.36
N ALA A 81 -6.51 2.17 1.65
CA ALA A 81 -5.98 0.82 1.55
C ALA A 81 -4.73 0.69 2.41
N VAL A 82 -4.55 -0.44 3.07
CA VAL A 82 -3.33 -0.82 3.78
C VAL A 82 -2.65 -1.91 2.97
N ILE A 83 -1.42 -1.67 2.55
CA ILE A 83 -0.62 -2.64 1.79
C ILE A 83 0.63 -3.03 2.56
N PHE A 84 1.13 -4.25 2.31
CA PHE A 84 2.28 -4.82 2.98
C PHE A 84 3.25 -5.49 2.01
N LYS A 85 4.55 -5.32 2.27
CA LYS A 85 5.62 -6.08 1.62
C LYS A 85 6.67 -6.46 2.66
N GLN A 86 6.89 -7.76 2.83
CA GLN A 86 7.94 -8.26 3.69
C GLN A 86 9.29 -7.71 3.24
N ARG A 87 10.05 -7.12 4.18
CA ARG A 87 11.45 -6.76 3.93
C ARG A 87 12.22 -8.05 3.67
N ARG A 88 12.79 -8.18 2.47
CA ARG A 88 13.82 -9.20 2.25
C ARG A 88 15.03 -8.74 3.07
N GLY A 89 15.42 -9.55 4.06
CA GLY A 89 16.69 -9.36 4.74
C GLY A 89 17.82 -9.30 3.71
N LYS A 90 18.84 -8.48 3.98
CA LYS A 90 20.12 -8.63 3.29
C LYS A 90 20.74 -9.96 3.68
#